data_AF-A0A2V5PSS7-F1
#
_entry.id   AF-A0A2V5PSS7-F1
#
_cell.length_a   1.000
_cell.length_b   1.000
_cell.length_c   1.000
_cell.angle_alpha   90.00
_cell.angle_beta   90.00
_cell.angle_gamma   90.00
#
_symmetry.space_group_name_H-M   'P 1'
#
loop_
_entity.id
_entity.type
_entity.pdbx_description
1 polymer ?
#
loop_
_entity_poly.entity_id
_entity_poly.type
_entity_poly.pdbx_seq_one_letter_code
_entity_poly.pdbx_strand_id
1 'polypeptide(L)'
;MDSPVTVRHLLLAFLVIATAIQSPAAHPPASSRTILNLPNFPLQALRLEVGRKLYSSLAISPVSAWVMARAAVVNGHTMGAQIVHSEGNGVYDKMLLEMANGYTITGQNTTETRLAKDTLNVHLLVYEVKDGKMAVCFSHNDDARYNGVGQIGTAWVGVLQGGKWVTISGTDRRKWGGRRGSE
;
A
#
# COMPACT_ATOMS: atom_id res chain seq x y z
N MET A 1 18.57 -46.72 -62.94
CA MET A 1 17.55 -47.74 -63.23
C MET A 1 17.70 -48.82 -62.17
N ASP A 2 16.81 -49.07 -61.22
CA ASP A 2 15.51 -48.51 -60.85
C ASP A 2 15.23 -48.98 -59.40
N SER A 3 14.62 -48.12 -58.58
CA SER A 3 13.81 -48.54 -57.41
C SER A 3 12.38 -48.86 -57.93
N PRO A 4 11.55 -49.70 -57.26
CA PRO A 4 10.65 -49.17 -56.22
C PRO A 4 10.21 -50.17 -55.10
N VAL A 5 10.14 -49.74 -53.83
CA VAL A 5 8.95 -49.35 -53.01
C VAL A 5 7.96 -50.47 -52.62
N THR A 6 7.84 -50.75 -51.31
CA THR A 6 6.56 -50.89 -50.56
C THR A 6 6.83 -51.03 -49.04
N VAL A 7 6.73 -49.95 -48.25
CA VAL A 7 5.57 -49.57 -47.40
C VAL A 7 5.17 -50.64 -46.37
N ARG A 8 5.55 -50.43 -45.10
CA ARG A 8 4.61 -50.64 -43.98
C ARG A 8 5.02 -49.87 -42.74
N HIS A 9 4.10 -49.02 -42.33
CA HIS A 9 4.12 -48.10 -41.21
C HIS A 9 4.35 -48.80 -39.87
N LEU A 10 5.15 -48.19 -39.00
CA LEU A 10 4.81 -48.16 -37.58
C LEU A 10 5.24 -46.81 -36.99
N LEU A 11 4.24 -45.98 -36.73
CA LEU A 11 4.32 -44.76 -35.96
C LEU A 11 4.99 -45.03 -34.60
N LEU A 12 6.00 -44.25 -34.25
CA LEU A 12 6.28 -43.94 -32.85
C LEU A 12 6.17 -42.43 -32.69
N ALA A 13 5.15 -42.05 -31.93
CA ALA A 13 4.75 -40.70 -31.62
C ALA A 13 5.89 -39.96 -30.90
N PHE A 14 6.42 -38.92 -31.55
CA PHE A 14 7.21 -37.91 -30.85
C PHE A 14 6.23 -36.98 -30.12
N LEU A 15 6.16 -37.14 -28.80
CA LEU A 15 5.46 -36.28 -27.87
C LEU A 15 6.11 -34.89 -27.90
N VAL A 16 5.48 -33.95 -28.60
CA VAL A 16 5.85 -32.52 -28.56
C VAL A 16 5.40 -31.97 -27.21
N ILE A 17 6.33 -31.84 -26.27
CA ILE A 17 6.11 -31.10 -25.03
C ILE A 17 6.09 -29.61 -25.42
N ALA A 18 4.89 -29.08 -25.67
CA ALA A 18 4.67 -27.65 -25.78
C ALA A 18 4.93 -27.01 -24.41
N THR A 19 6.16 -26.55 -24.19
CA THR A 19 6.46 -25.61 -23.11
C THR A 19 5.69 -24.33 -23.38
N ALA A 20 4.53 -24.19 -22.75
CA ALA A 20 3.82 -22.94 -22.64
C ALA A 20 4.74 -21.95 -21.94
N ILE A 21 5.33 -21.04 -22.74
CA ILE A 21 5.95 -19.83 -22.23
C ILE A 21 4.83 -19.07 -21.54
N GLN A 22 4.79 -19.14 -20.20
CA GLN A 22 3.94 -18.27 -19.41
C GLN A 22 4.48 -16.85 -19.60
N SER A 23 3.92 -16.15 -20.58
CA SER A 23 3.99 -14.70 -20.62
C SER A 23 3.55 -14.19 -19.25
N PRO A 24 4.33 -13.34 -18.56
CA PRO A 24 3.81 -12.67 -17.38
C PRO A 24 2.54 -11.95 -17.82
N ALA A 25 1.42 -12.26 -17.16
CA ALA A 25 0.16 -11.61 -17.42
C ALA A 25 0.42 -10.10 -17.40
N ALA A 26 0.16 -9.45 -18.54
CA ALA A 26 0.17 -8.00 -18.60
C ALA A 26 -0.78 -7.53 -17.50
N HIS A 27 -0.25 -6.78 -16.53
CA HIS A 27 -1.07 -6.16 -15.51
C HIS A 27 -2.18 -5.40 -16.26
N PRO A 28 -3.47 -5.58 -15.90
CA PRO A 28 -4.53 -4.77 -16.48
C PRO A 28 -4.12 -3.30 -16.32
N PRO A 29 -4.42 -2.43 -17.32
CA PRO A 29 -4.07 -1.02 -17.24
C PRO A 29 -4.52 -0.50 -15.88
N ALA A 30 -3.58 0.11 -15.15
CA ALA A 30 -3.86 0.69 -13.84
C ALA A 30 -5.15 1.50 -13.99
N SER A 31 -6.21 1.06 -13.30
CA SER A 31 -7.49 1.73 -13.33
C SER A 31 -7.23 3.22 -13.14
N SER A 32 -7.79 4.09 -13.98
CA SER A 32 -7.70 5.56 -13.86
C SER A 32 -8.33 6.11 -12.56
N ARG A 33 -8.57 5.23 -11.60
CA ARG A 33 -9.04 5.49 -10.24
C ARG A 33 -7.98 6.28 -9.49
N THR A 34 -8.37 7.47 -9.08
CA THR A 34 -7.62 8.35 -8.18
C THR A 34 -8.23 8.28 -6.78
N ILE A 35 -7.59 8.93 -5.80
CA ILE A 35 -8.11 9.04 -4.43
C ILE A 35 -9.50 9.70 -4.35
N LEU A 36 -9.89 10.49 -5.36
CA LEU A 36 -11.20 11.15 -5.42
C LEU A 36 -12.34 10.17 -5.70
N ASN A 37 -12.02 9.02 -6.27
CA ASN A 37 -12.98 7.98 -6.67
C ASN A 37 -12.95 6.78 -5.71
N LEU A 38 -12.22 6.87 -4.60
CA LEU A 38 -12.18 5.81 -3.59
C LEU A 38 -13.39 5.92 -2.66
N PRO A 39 -14.14 4.83 -2.42
CA PRO A 39 -15.32 4.86 -1.58
C PRO A 39 -14.96 5.18 -0.13
N ASN A 40 -15.65 6.15 0.47
CA ASN A 40 -15.47 6.55 1.88
C ASN A 40 -14.01 6.91 2.26
N PHE A 41 -13.23 7.42 1.32
CA PHE A 41 -11.82 7.74 1.55
C PHE A 41 -11.64 9.10 2.28
N PRO A 42 -10.80 9.19 3.33
CA PRO A 42 -10.67 10.39 4.15
C PRO A 42 -9.77 11.46 3.50
N LEU A 43 -10.29 12.11 2.45
CA LEU A 43 -9.57 13.11 1.65
C LEU A 43 -9.01 14.27 2.50
N GLN A 44 -9.79 14.75 3.47
CA GLN A 44 -9.37 15.87 4.32
C GLN A 44 -8.20 15.51 5.23
N ALA A 45 -8.20 14.30 5.80
CA ALA A 45 -7.09 13.82 6.62
C ALA A 45 -5.81 13.71 5.78
N LEU A 46 -5.89 13.09 4.60
CA LEU A 46 -4.76 13.03 3.68
C LEU A 46 -4.22 14.43 3.36
N ARG A 47 -5.09 15.39 3.03
CA ARG A 47 -4.70 16.77 2.68
C ARG A 47 -3.95 17.48 3.81
N LEU A 48 -4.38 17.27 5.05
CA LEU A 48 -3.71 17.85 6.23
C LEU A 48 -2.34 17.22 6.45
N GLU A 49 -2.23 15.90 6.29
CA GLU A 49 -1.01 15.13 6.58
C GLU A 49 0.12 15.29 5.55
N VAL A 50 -0.22 15.39 4.26
CA VAL A 50 0.78 15.51 3.18
C VAL A 50 1.04 16.96 2.75
N GLY A 51 0.22 17.89 3.19
CA GLY A 51 0.27 19.29 2.78
C GLY A 51 -0.25 19.55 1.35
N ARG A 52 -0.54 20.81 1.05
CA ARG A 52 -1.26 21.22 -0.17
C ARG A 52 -0.56 20.81 -1.47
N LYS A 53 0.76 21.00 -1.55
CA LYS A 53 1.53 20.76 -2.79
C LYS A 53 1.52 19.28 -3.17
N LEU A 54 1.84 18.39 -2.23
CA LEU A 54 1.84 16.95 -2.47
C LEU A 54 0.41 16.45 -2.71
N TYR A 55 -0.57 16.92 -1.92
CA TYR A 55 -1.97 16.55 -2.09
C TYR A 55 -2.49 16.80 -3.51
N SER A 56 -2.22 17.98 -4.10
CA SER A 56 -2.65 18.29 -5.45
C SER A 56 -2.11 17.30 -6.49
N SER A 57 -0.87 16.82 -6.33
CA SER A 57 -0.29 15.80 -7.20
C SER A 57 -0.94 14.43 -6.95
N LEU A 58 -1.11 14.03 -5.69
CA LEU A 58 -1.72 12.74 -5.32
C LEU A 58 -3.19 12.64 -5.76
N ALA A 59 -3.92 13.76 -5.76
CA ALA A 59 -5.34 13.82 -6.11
C ALA A 59 -5.64 13.41 -7.55
N ILE A 60 -4.71 13.66 -8.46
CA ILE A 60 -4.85 13.35 -9.89
C ILE A 60 -4.05 12.11 -10.30
N SER A 61 -3.20 11.58 -9.41
CA SER A 61 -2.36 10.43 -9.71
C SER A 61 -3.16 9.11 -9.59
N PRO A 62 -2.95 8.14 -10.49
CA PRO A 62 -3.63 6.86 -10.43
C PRO A 62 -3.15 6.03 -9.23
N VAL A 63 -4.12 5.47 -8.50
CA VAL A 63 -3.88 4.62 -7.32
C VAL A 63 -3.93 3.16 -7.74
N SER A 64 -2.78 2.48 -7.70
CA SER A 64 -2.67 1.06 -8.06
C SER A 64 -3.10 0.12 -6.93
N ALA A 65 -2.96 0.53 -5.67
CA ALA A 65 -3.52 -0.20 -4.53
C ALA A 65 -3.86 0.74 -3.37
N TRP A 66 -4.94 0.42 -2.67
CA TRP A 66 -5.30 1.02 -1.40
C TRP A 66 -5.48 -0.10 -0.36
N VAL A 67 -4.76 0.01 0.74
CA VAL A 67 -4.89 -0.88 1.90
C VAL A 67 -5.23 -0.04 3.13
N MET A 68 -6.11 -0.53 3.99
CA MET A 68 -6.52 0.11 5.23
C MET A 68 -6.41 -0.87 6.39
N ALA A 69 -5.83 -0.41 7.49
CA ALA A 69 -5.79 -1.13 8.74
C ALA A 69 -6.46 -0.31 9.84
N ARG A 70 -7.01 -0.99 10.83
CA ARG A 70 -7.51 -0.40 12.07
C ARG A 70 -6.72 -0.95 13.23
N ALA A 71 -6.21 -0.08 14.09
CA ALA A 71 -5.49 -0.44 15.30
C ALA A 71 -6.20 0.09 16.53
N ALA A 72 -6.13 -0.65 17.65
CA ALA A 72 -6.57 -0.14 18.94
C ALA A 72 -5.49 0.79 19.50
N VAL A 73 -5.92 1.85 20.17
CA VAL A 73 -5.03 2.77 20.90
C VAL A 73 -5.11 2.43 22.37
N VAL A 74 -3.98 2.05 22.96
CA VAL A 74 -3.87 1.71 24.38
C VAL A 74 -2.66 2.43 24.95
N ASN A 75 -2.88 3.26 25.98
CA ASN A 75 -1.84 4.07 26.62
C ASN A 75 -1.03 4.92 25.62
N GLY A 76 -1.69 5.48 24.60
CA GLY A 76 -1.03 6.32 23.59
C GLY A 76 -0.24 5.55 22.52
N HIS A 77 -0.29 4.22 22.52
CA HIS A 77 0.36 3.39 21.51
C HIS A 77 -0.68 2.59 20.72
N THR A 78 -0.43 2.40 19.42
CA THR A 78 -1.26 1.49 18.63
C THR A 78 -0.85 0.04 18.81
N MET A 79 -1.84 -0.84 18.91
CA MET A 79 -1.63 -2.28 19.04
C MET A 79 -2.78 -3.08 18.42
N GLY A 80 -2.49 -4.34 18.08
CA GLY A 80 -3.48 -5.28 17.55
C GLY A 80 -4.07 -4.84 16.21
N ALA A 81 -3.27 -4.19 15.35
CA ALA A 81 -3.76 -3.74 14.05
C ALA A 81 -4.29 -4.89 13.19
N GLN A 82 -5.40 -4.65 12.51
CA GLN A 82 -6.06 -5.60 11.61
C GLN A 82 -6.33 -4.94 10.27
N ILE A 83 -6.17 -5.69 9.17
CA ILE A 83 -6.53 -5.24 7.84
C ILE A 83 -8.06 -5.15 7.74
N VAL A 84 -8.57 -4.00 7.34
CA VAL A 84 -10.00 -3.72 7.10
C VAL A 84 -10.31 -3.71 5.61
N HIS A 85 -9.34 -3.27 4.81
CA HIS A 85 -9.43 -3.24 3.35
C HIS A 85 -8.06 -3.62 2.77
N SER A 86 -8.04 -4.49 1.76
CA SER A 86 -6.80 -4.90 1.08
C SER A 86 -7.00 -4.95 -0.42
N GLU A 87 -5.98 -4.45 -1.12
CA GLU A 87 -5.86 -4.48 -2.57
C GLU A 87 -4.42 -4.87 -2.94
N GLY A 88 -4.18 -5.16 -4.23
CA GLY A 88 -2.86 -5.60 -4.69
C GLY A 88 -2.51 -7.00 -4.20
N ASN A 89 -3.51 -7.87 -4.05
CA ASN A 89 -3.37 -9.27 -3.66
C ASN A 89 -2.61 -9.46 -2.32
N GLY A 90 -2.76 -8.54 -1.38
CA GLY A 90 -2.17 -8.63 -0.04
C GLY A 90 -0.67 -8.35 0.06
N VAL A 91 0.00 -7.98 -1.05
CA VAL A 91 1.46 -7.75 -1.08
C VAL A 91 1.90 -6.63 -0.13
N TYR A 92 1.01 -5.68 0.17
CA TYR A 92 1.29 -4.54 1.05
C TYR A 92 0.75 -4.69 2.48
N ASP A 93 0.01 -5.76 2.77
CA ASP A 93 -0.69 -5.92 4.07
C ASP A 93 0.29 -5.96 5.23
N LYS A 94 1.37 -6.73 5.09
CA LYS A 94 2.42 -6.83 6.11
C LYS A 94 3.06 -5.48 6.39
N MET A 95 3.36 -4.72 5.34
CA MET A 95 3.93 -3.37 5.45
C MET A 95 2.97 -2.44 6.20
N LEU A 96 1.68 -2.45 5.86
CA LEU A 96 0.69 -1.62 6.54
C LEU A 96 0.49 -2.03 8.01
N LEU A 97 0.43 -3.33 8.32
CA LEU A 97 0.28 -3.80 9.71
C LEU A 97 1.46 -3.38 10.59
N GLU A 98 2.69 -3.46 10.06
CA GLU A 98 3.87 -2.98 10.78
C GLU A 98 3.84 -1.46 11.00
N MET A 99 3.41 -0.70 9.99
CA MET A 99 3.22 0.74 10.13
C MET A 99 2.12 1.09 11.13
N ALA A 100 0.99 0.38 11.09
CA ALA A 100 -0.18 0.65 11.91
C ALA A 100 0.04 0.32 13.39
N ASN A 101 0.83 -0.71 13.71
CA ASN A 101 1.24 -1.01 15.09
C ASN A 101 2.41 -0.13 15.59
N GLY A 102 2.97 0.74 14.74
CA GLY A 102 4.12 1.57 15.06
C GLY A 102 3.78 3.01 15.47
N TYR A 103 2.50 3.36 15.55
CA TYR A 103 2.08 4.74 15.88
C TYR A 103 2.15 4.99 17.38
N THR A 104 2.65 6.18 17.71
CA THR A 104 2.51 6.77 19.04
C THR A 104 1.64 8.00 18.90
N ILE A 105 0.55 8.05 19.64
CA ILE A 105 -0.40 9.16 19.62
C ILE A 105 -0.04 10.08 20.78
N THR A 106 0.47 11.26 20.45
CA THR A 106 0.77 12.31 21.42
C THR A 106 -0.38 13.32 21.46
N GLY A 107 -1.01 13.45 22.62
CA GLY A 107 -2.13 14.36 22.85
C GLY A 107 -2.96 13.83 24.00
N GLN A 108 -3.23 14.68 25.01
CA GLN A 108 -4.08 14.29 26.13
C GLN A 108 -5.54 14.38 25.68
N ASN A 109 -6.25 13.25 25.68
CA ASN A 109 -7.71 13.24 25.63
C ASN A 109 -8.20 13.62 27.04
N THR A 110 -8.36 14.93 27.31
CA THR A 110 -8.64 15.44 28.67
C THR A 110 -10.09 15.29 29.12
N THR A 111 -10.96 14.60 28.37
CA THR A 111 -12.37 14.55 28.75
C THR A 111 -12.97 13.17 28.47
N GLU A 112 -13.12 12.41 29.55
CA GLU A 112 -14.14 11.38 29.75
C GLU A 112 -14.39 10.38 28.61
N THR A 113 -13.76 9.20 28.66
CA THR A 113 -14.52 7.95 28.85
C THR A 113 -13.59 6.76 29.08
N ARG A 114 -13.66 6.15 30.26
CA ARG A 114 -13.12 4.80 30.56
C ARG A 114 -13.78 3.67 29.73
N LEU A 115 -14.60 4.00 28.73
CA LEU A 115 -15.47 3.07 27.99
C LEU A 115 -15.25 3.08 26.48
N ALA A 116 -14.62 4.10 25.90
CA ALA A 116 -14.34 4.12 24.47
C ALA A 116 -13.01 3.41 24.17
N LYS A 117 -13.05 2.39 23.32
CA LYS A 117 -11.84 1.83 22.72
C LYS A 117 -11.44 2.79 21.60
N ASP A 118 -10.51 3.68 21.89
CA ASP A 118 -9.95 4.55 20.87
C ASP A 118 -9.31 3.68 19.76
N THR A 119 -9.62 4.00 18.51
CA THR A 119 -9.07 3.29 17.36
C THR A 119 -8.43 4.27 16.40
N LEU A 120 -7.40 3.82 15.69
CA LEU A 120 -6.73 4.58 14.65
C LEU A 120 -6.89 3.83 13.33
N ASN A 121 -7.44 4.50 12.32
CA ASN A 121 -7.41 4.02 10.96
C ASN A 121 -6.09 4.45 10.32
N VAL A 122 -5.44 3.53 9.63
CA VAL A 122 -4.18 3.77 8.93
C VAL A 122 -4.35 3.34 7.50
N HIS A 123 -4.07 4.26 6.58
CA HIS A 123 -4.24 4.06 5.15
C HIS A 123 -2.86 3.97 4.49
N LEU A 124 -2.71 3.06 3.53
CA LEU A 124 -1.57 2.96 2.64
C LEU A 124 -2.07 3.06 1.20
N LEU A 125 -1.62 4.09 0.51
CA LEU A 125 -1.87 4.31 -0.91
C LEU A 125 -0.61 3.97 -1.69
N VAL A 126 -0.74 3.15 -2.73
CA VAL A 126 0.33 2.84 -3.67
C VAL A 126 -0.01 3.47 -5.01
N TYR A 127 0.93 4.23 -5.54
CA TYR A 127 0.87 4.93 -6.82
C TYR A 127 1.90 4.33 -7.77
N GLU A 128 1.53 4.21 -9.04
CA GLU A 128 2.53 4.09 -10.10
C GLU A 128 3.04 5.49 -10.43
N VAL A 129 4.35 5.68 -10.37
CA VAL A 129 5.05 6.91 -10.76
C VAL A 129 6.06 6.59 -11.86
N LYS A 130 6.57 7.61 -12.54
CA LYS A 130 7.50 7.43 -13.68
C LYS A 130 8.70 6.53 -13.34
N ASP A 131 9.24 6.66 -12.14
CA ASP A 131 10.46 5.97 -11.70
C ASP A 131 10.19 4.72 -10.84
N GLY A 132 8.94 4.22 -10.83
CA GLY A 132 8.57 3.01 -10.10
C GLY A 132 7.29 3.17 -9.28
N LYS A 133 7.31 2.72 -8.03
CA LYS A 133 6.16 2.82 -7.12
C LYS A 133 6.43 3.86 -6.04
N MET A 134 5.41 4.63 -5.70
CA MET A 134 5.40 5.51 -4.54
C MET A 134 4.31 5.04 -3.59
N ALA A 135 4.60 5.06 -2.29
CA ALA A 135 3.66 4.72 -1.25
C ALA A 135 3.49 5.92 -0.29
N VAL A 136 2.24 6.19 0.07
CA VAL A 136 1.87 7.23 1.04
C VAL A 136 1.08 6.56 2.16
N CYS A 137 1.59 6.65 3.38
CA CYS A 137 0.93 6.13 4.57
C CYS A 137 0.56 7.27 5.52
N PHE A 138 -0.70 7.32 5.92
CA PHE A 138 -1.21 8.34 6.84
C PHE A 138 -2.26 7.73 7.77
N SER A 139 -2.48 8.40 8.90
CA SER A 139 -3.49 7.99 9.88
C SER A 139 -4.66 8.95 9.88
N HIS A 140 -5.81 8.43 10.28
CA HIS A 140 -7.02 9.19 10.54
C HIS A 140 -7.78 8.54 11.70
N ASN A 141 -8.44 9.34 12.53
CA ASN A 141 -9.39 8.83 13.51
C ASN A 141 -10.78 9.35 13.12
N ASP A 142 -11.72 8.45 12.96
CA ASP A 142 -13.12 8.77 12.64
C ASP A 142 -13.87 9.31 13.87
N ASP A 143 -13.28 9.21 15.07
CA ASP A 143 -13.89 9.69 16.31
C ASP A 143 -13.82 11.22 16.38
N ALA A 144 -15.01 11.83 16.48
CA ALA A 144 -15.21 13.26 16.61
C ALA A 144 -14.42 13.90 17.77
N ARG A 145 -14.02 13.12 18.78
CA ARG A 145 -13.17 13.59 19.90
C ARG A 145 -11.77 14.00 19.47
N TYR A 146 -11.31 13.47 18.34
CA TYR A 146 -10.01 13.80 17.76
C TYR A 146 -10.14 14.82 16.62
N ASN A 147 -11.34 15.32 16.32
CA ASN A 147 -11.52 16.43 15.39
C ASN A 147 -10.91 17.71 16.02
N GLY A 148 -9.81 18.18 15.45
CA GLY A 148 -9.11 19.39 15.91
C GLY A 148 -8.00 19.14 16.94
N VAL A 149 -7.88 17.92 17.47
CA VAL A 149 -6.65 17.48 18.15
C VAL A 149 -5.68 17.13 17.04
N GLY A 150 -4.61 17.90 16.89
CA GLY A 150 -3.59 17.65 15.87
C GLY A 150 -3.14 16.19 15.97
N GLN A 151 -3.49 15.36 15.00
CA GLN A 151 -2.88 14.05 14.87
C GLN A 151 -1.43 14.30 14.49
N ILE A 152 -0.55 14.18 15.47
CA ILE A 152 0.88 14.38 15.26
C ILE A 152 1.40 13.10 14.62
N GLY A 153 1.50 13.12 13.30
CA GLY A 153 2.12 12.03 12.56
C GLY A 153 2.16 12.30 11.08
N THR A 154 3.06 13.19 10.64
CA THR A 154 3.31 13.48 9.23
C THR A 154 3.24 12.22 8.40
N ALA A 155 2.42 12.23 7.34
CA ALA A 155 2.34 11.13 6.40
C ALA A 155 3.73 10.63 6.03
N TRP A 156 3.92 9.31 6.12
CA TRP A 156 5.11 8.67 5.60
C TRP A 156 4.99 8.57 4.08
N VAL A 157 6.05 8.97 3.38
CA VAL A 157 6.12 8.88 1.92
C VAL A 157 7.38 8.11 1.58
N GLY A 158 7.24 7.05 0.79
CA GLY A 158 8.36 6.26 0.31
C GLY A 158 8.27 5.93 -1.16
N VAL A 159 9.41 5.65 -1.77
CA VAL A 159 9.54 5.22 -3.17
C VAL A 159 10.25 3.88 -3.23
N LEU A 160 9.84 3.01 -4.15
CA LEU A 160 10.46 1.71 -4.33
C LEU A 160 11.69 1.84 -5.24
N GLN A 161 12.88 1.66 -4.68
CA GLN A 161 14.16 1.75 -5.38
C GLN A 161 14.97 0.47 -5.14
N GLY A 162 15.44 -0.18 -6.21
CA GLY A 162 16.24 -1.41 -6.10
C GLY A 162 15.55 -2.53 -5.30
N GLY A 163 14.21 -2.62 -5.37
CA GLY A 163 13.41 -3.59 -4.63
C GLY A 163 13.21 -3.28 -3.14
N LYS A 164 13.61 -2.10 -2.67
CA LYS A 164 13.44 -1.66 -1.28
C LYS A 164 12.69 -0.33 -1.24
N TRP A 165 11.82 -0.15 -0.25
CA TRP A 165 11.24 1.17 -0.04
C TRP A 165 12.33 2.11 0.49
N VAL A 166 12.28 3.37 0.10
CA VAL A 166 13.17 4.43 0.58
C VAL A 166 12.29 5.56 1.05
N THR A 167 12.44 5.97 2.31
CA THR A 167 11.68 7.08 2.89
C THR A 167 12.16 8.40 2.29
N ILE A 168 11.25 9.21 1.76
CA ILE A 168 11.53 10.54 1.20
C ILE A 168 10.86 11.66 2.01
N SER A 169 9.86 11.35 2.83
CA SER A 169 9.22 12.30 3.75
C SER A 169 8.55 11.57 4.91
N GLY A 170 8.36 12.28 6.03
CA GLY A 170 7.78 11.76 7.26
C GLY A 170 8.79 11.10 8.19
N THR A 171 8.37 10.76 9.41
CA THR A 171 9.24 10.13 10.41
C THR A 171 9.57 8.69 10.01
N ASP A 172 10.87 8.35 10.04
CA ASP A 172 11.42 7.06 9.65
C ASP A 172 10.76 5.88 10.38
N ARG A 173 9.99 5.07 9.64
CA ARG A 173 9.41 3.80 10.11
C ARG A 173 10.36 2.66 9.76
N ARG A 174 11.43 2.62 10.55
CA ARG A 174 12.72 1.90 10.48
C ARG A 174 12.78 0.43 10.00
N LYS A 175 11.69 -0.20 9.52
CA LYS A 175 11.70 -1.59 9.03
C LYS A 175 11.61 -1.77 7.51
N TRP A 176 11.05 -0.81 6.76
CA TRP A 176 10.79 -1.00 5.32
C TRP A 176 11.71 -0.22 4.37
N GLY A 177 12.53 0.71 4.88
CA GLY A 177 13.41 1.50 4.02
C GLY A 177 14.48 2.30 4.75
N GLY A 178 15.68 1.73 4.82
CA GLY A 178 16.78 2.21 5.64
C GLY A 178 17.54 3.46 5.14
N ARG A 179 18.33 3.99 6.09
CA ARG A 179 19.31 5.09 6.09
C ARG A 179 18.76 6.52 5.97
N ARG A 180 19.14 7.31 6.99
CA ARG A 180 19.21 8.78 6.95
C ARG A 180 19.85 9.21 5.62
N GLY A 181 19.11 9.92 4.78
CA GLY A 181 19.74 10.90 3.90
C GLY A 181 20.43 11.90 4.81
N SER A 182 21.75 11.91 4.77
CA SER A 182 22.57 12.95 5.40
C SER A 182 22.35 14.24 4.63
N GLU A 183 21.67 15.20 5.24
CA GLU A 183 22.03 16.62 5.07
C GLU A 183 23.04 16.99 6.17
#